data_AF-A0A942C2E1-F1
#
_entry.id   AF-A0A942C2E1-F1
#
_cell.length_a   1.000
_cell.length_b   1.000
_cell.length_c   1.000
_cell.angle_alpha   90.00
_cell.angle_beta   90.00
_cell.angle_gamma   90.00
#
_symmetry.space_group_name_H-M   'P 1'
#
loop_
_entity.id
_entity.type
_entity.pdbx_description
1 polymer ?
#
loop_
_entity_poly.entity_id
_entity_poly.type
_entity_poly.pdbx_seq_one_letter_code
_entity_poly.pdbx_strand_id
1 'polypeptide(L)'
;MKSTTSKFALVLVLVAGFVWLTIKSEAYPPLLRQASKFGAKDCSFCHKDPQSAGDLNARGKWLKSQRDKRDADRIDVEWLAEYTDKKSGGSEAKAEAKAEAKAEAWAELEGFHEIMSQTFHAAEEGKLEPIRTRATELAEKAKLWLDSKPPKAYNKKETKELLGKLNAEAKALAESIEKGATDEQVKKDLTALHDRYHQIVGADHDEKEKKK
;
A
#
# COMPACT_ATOMS: atom_id res chain seq x y z
N MET A 1 -58.11 33.44 -60.56
CA MET A 1 -58.26 34.06 -59.21
C MET A 1 -56.98 33.83 -58.44
N LYS A 2 -56.47 34.90 -57.81
CA LYS A 2 -55.11 35.03 -57.28
C LYS A 2 -55.01 34.27 -55.95
N SER A 3 -54.22 33.21 -55.90
CA SER A 3 -53.91 32.48 -54.67
C SER A 3 -52.66 33.07 -54.01
N THR A 4 -52.90 33.90 -53.01
CA THR A 4 -51.95 34.22 -51.94
C THR A 4 -51.69 32.98 -51.10
N THR A 5 -50.45 32.49 -51.08
CA THR A 5 -49.88 31.63 -50.01
C THR A 5 -48.38 31.58 -50.26
N SER A 6 -47.63 32.46 -49.63
CA SER A 6 -47.06 32.28 -48.28
C SER A 6 -45.61 31.81 -48.40
N LYS A 7 -44.77 32.55 -47.69
CA LYS A 7 -43.31 32.58 -47.75
C LYS A 7 -42.73 31.27 -47.20
N PHE A 8 -42.79 30.19 -47.96
CA PHE A 8 -42.19 28.89 -47.63
C PHE A 8 -40.85 28.64 -48.35
N ALA A 9 -40.09 29.71 -48.62
CA ALA A 9 -38.77 29.61 -49.26
C ALA A 9 -37.59 29.95 -48.33
N LEU A 10 -37.78 30.03 -47.00
CA LEU A 10 -36.71 30.38 -46.05
C LEU A 10 -36.53 29.40 -44.88
N VAL A 11 -37.19 28.24 -44.85
CA VAL A 11 -37.05 27.29 -43.72
C VAL A 11 -36.34 25.98 -44.10
N LEU A 12 -36.01 25.78 -45.38
CA LEU A 12 -35.39 24.53 -45.87
C LEU A 12 -33.86 24.55 -46.02
N VAL A 13 -33.18 25.60 -45.55
CA VAL A 13 -31.69 25.65 -45.51
C VAL A 13 -31.14 25.69 -44.09
N LEU A 14 -31.97 25.93 -43.06
CA LEU A 14 -31.52 25.95 -41.65
C LEU A 14 -31.63 24.61 -40.92
N VAL A 15 -32.13 23.54 -41.55
CA VAL A 15 -32.17 22.19 -40.95
C VAL A 15 -31.06 21.27 -41.48
N ALA A 16 -30.45 21.58 -42.63
CA ALA A 16 -29.31 20.84 -43.17
C ALA A 16 -27.94 21.34 -42.67
N GLY A 17 -27.91 22.39 -41.84
CA GLY A 17 -26.69 22.89 -41.18
C GLY A 17 -26.46 22.32 -39.78
N PHE A 18 -27.36 21.46 -39.28
CA PHE A 18 -27.41 21.08 -37.86
C PHE A 18 -27.02 19.62 -37.57
N VAL A 19 -26.41 18.91 -38.51
CA VAL A 19 -26.03 17.48 -38.32
C VAL A 19 -24.60 17.18 -38.79
N TRP A 20 -23.66 18.11 -38.63
CA TRP A 20 -22.23 17.78 -38.80
C TRP A 20 -21.34 18.25 -37.63
N LEU A 21 -21.95 18.52 -36.48
CA LEU A 21 -21.22 18.87 -35.24
C LEU A 21 -21.63 18.03 -34.04
N THR A 22 -22.31 16.91 -34.26
CA THR A 22 -22.56 15.94 -33.20
C THR A 22 -21.78 14.67 -33.48
N ILE A 23 -21.15 14.17 -32.41
CA ILE A 23 -20.53 12.85 -32.28
C ILE A 23 -19.07 12.75 -32.79
N LYS A 24 -18.15 13.49 -32.14
CA LYS A 24 -17.00 12.78 -31.58
C LYS A 24 -17.38 12.46 -30.14
N SER A 25 -17.96 11.28 -29.93
CA SER A 25 -18.22 10.73 -28.61
C SER A 25 -16.99 10.93 -27.72
N GLU A 26 -17.09 11.79 -26.72
CA GLU A 26 -16.18 11.85 -25.58
C GLU A 26 -16.42 10.65 -24.66
N ALA A 27 -16.46 9.44 -25.23
CA ALA A 27 -16.49 8.18 -24.49
C ALA A 27 -15.06 7.68 -24.21
N TYR A 28 -14.09 8.59 -24.19
CA TYR A 28 -12.72 8.29 -23.87
C TYR A 28 -12.23 9.30 -22.83
N PRO A 29 -11.85 8.85 -21.62
CA PRO A 29 -11.43 9.75 -20.55
C PRO A 29 -10.35 10.71 -21.08
N PRO A 30 -10.41 12.02 -20.77
CA PRO A 30 -9.43 12.99 -21.25
C PRO A 30 -7.99 12.57 -20.96
N LEU A 31 -7.77 11.87 -19.84
CA LEU A 31 -6.50 11.28 -19.44
C LEU A 31 -5.94 10.27 -20.46
N LEU A 32 -6.79 9.44 -21.07
CA LEU A 32 -6.32 8.41 -22.00
C LEU A 32 -5.92 9.01 -23.36
N ARG A 33 -6.59 10.09 -23.77
CA ARG A 33 -6.18 10.89 -24.95
C ARG A 33 -4.86 11.60 -24.71
N GLN A 34 -4.59 12.06 -23.50
CA GLN A 34 -3.30 12.67 -23.18
C GLN A 34 -2.21 11.59 -23.09
N ALA A 35 -2.54 10.43 -22.50
CA ALA A 35 -1.62 9.29 -22.35
C ALA A 35 -1.23 8.66 -23.70
N SER A 36 -2.02 8.83 -24.77
CA SER A 36 -1.66 8.31 -26.10
C SER A 36 -0.37 8.94 -26.64
N LYS A 37 0.01 10.15 -26.17
CA LYS A 37 1.32 10.77 -26.46
C LYS A 37 2.49 9.92 -25.94
N PHE A 38 2.24 9.12 -24.91
CA PHE A 38 3.18 8.19 -24.28
C PHE A 38 2.92 6.73 -24.72
N GLY A 39 2.17 6.52 -25.80
CA GLY A 39 1.93 5.19 -26.37
C GLY A 39 0.72 4.44 -25.78
N ALA A 40 -0.13 5.09 -24.99
CA ALA A 40 -1.36 4.46 -24.49
C ALA A 40 -2.34 4.14 -25.63
N LYS A 41 -2.81 2.89 -25.66
CA LYS A 41 -3.79 2.40 -26.65
C LYS A 41 -5.18 2.16 -26.04
N ASP A 42 -5.22 1.87 -24.74
CA ASP A 42 -6.45 1.56 -23.99
C ASP A 42 -6.26 1.76 -22.48
N CYS A 43 -7.32 1.52 -21.71
CA CYS A 43 -7.35 1.68 -20.24
C CYS A 43 -6.31 0.82 -19.51
N SER A 44 -5.88 -0.30 -20.10
CA SER A 44 -4.84 -1.18 -19.52
C SER A 44 -3.47 -0.51 -19.47
N PHE A 45 -3.30 0.65 -20.10
CA PHE A 45 -2.11 1.46 -19.96
C PHE A 45 -1.87 1.90 -18.50
N CYS A 46 -2.94 2.16 -17.74
CA CYS A 46 -2.87 2.54 -16.31
C CYS A 46 -3.62 1.57 -15.38
N HIS A 47 -4.53 0.75 -15.91
CA HIS A 47 -5.28 -0.26 -15.16
C HIS A 47 -4.76 -1.67 -15.49
N LYS A 48 -5.11 -2.66 -14.66
CA LYS A 48 -4.74 -4.06 -14.90
C LYS A 48 -5.59 -4.71 -16.00
N ASP A 49 -6.79 -4.20 -16.21
CA ASP A 49 -7.74 -4.67 -17.21
C ASP A 49 -8.23 -3.48 -18.06
N PRO A 50 -8.74 -3.75 -19.28
CA PRO A 50 -9.23 -2.73 -20.18
C PRO A 50 -10.51 -2.02 -19.69
N GLN A 51 -11.10 -2.46 -18.57
CA GLN A 51 -12.27 -1.84 -17.98
C GLN A 51 -11.81 -0.79 -16.95
N SER A 52 -12.21 0.47 -17.13
CA SER A 52 -11.72 1.60 -16.32
C SER A 52 -12.09 1.54 -14.82
N ALA A 53 -12.88 0.55 -14.40
CA ALA A 53 -13.26 0.30 -13.01
C ALA A 53 -12.31 -0.66 -12.28
N GLY A 54 -11.30 -1.19 -12.97
CA GLY A 54 -10.34 -2.15 -12.44
C GLY A 54 -9.20 -1.56 -11.62
N ASP A 55 -8.46 -2.45 -10.95
CA ASP A 55 -7.24 -2.12 -10.21
C ASP A 55 -6.21 -1.36 -11.07
N LEU A 56 -5.47 -0.44 -10.47
CA LEU A 56 -4.33 0.21 -11.13
C LEU A 56 -3.15 -0.76 -11.30
N ASN A 57 -2.50 -0.69 -12.47
CA ASN A 57 -1.22 -1.36 -12.70
C ASN A 57 -0.05 -0.53 -12.10
N ALA A 58 1.20 -1.00 -12.25
CA ALA A 58 2.36 -0.32 -11.66
C ALA A 58 2.51 1.15 -12.11
N ARG A 59 2.28 1.42 -13.41
CA ARG A 59 2.32 2.77 -13.98
C ARG A 59 1.21 3.65 -13.41
N GLY A 60 -0.02 3.14 -13.36
CA GLY A 60 -1.16 3.87 -12.79
C GLY A 60 -0.98 4.20 -11.31
N LYS A 61 -0.44 3.27 -10.52
CA LYS A 61 -0.11 3.49 -9.10
C LYS A 61 1.01 4.53 -8.93
N TRP A 62 2.02 4.49 -9.79
CA TRP A 62 3.09 5.48 -9.81
C TRP A 62 2.55 6.89 -10.08
N LEU A 63 1.70 7.05 -11.09
CA LEU A 63 1.06 8.34 -11.42
C LEU A 63 0.22 8.89 -10.25
N LYS A 64 -0.52 8.02 -9.54
CA LYS A 64 -1.26 8.42 -8.34
C LYS A 64 -0.35 8.91 -7.22
N SER A 65 0.76 8.20 -6.98
CA SER A 65 1.78 8.65 -6.00
C SER A 65 2.42 9.98 -6.39
N GLN A 66 2.64 10.22 -7.68
CA GLN A 66 3.20 11.49 -8.17
C GLN A 66 2.26 12.66 -7.95
N ARG A 67 0.94 12.46 -8.11
CA ARG A 67 -0.07 13.46 -7.75
C ARG A 67 0.03 13.81 -6.27
N ASP A 68 0.03 12.80 -5.40
CA ASP A 68 0.06 13.01 -3.94
C ASP A 68 1.36 13.72 -3.50
N LYS A 69 2.49 13.42 -4.14
CA LYS A 69 3.78 14.08 -3.87
C LYS A 69 3.85 15.52 -4.38
N ARG A 70 3.19 15.80 -5.50
CA ARG A 70 3.13 17.14 -6.10
C ARG A 70 2.00 17.99 -5.51
N ASP A 71 1.22 17.42 -4.60
CA ASP A 71 -0.01 18.00 -4.06
C ASP A 71 -0.94 18.54 -5.17
N ALA A 72 -1.02 17.78 -6.27
CA ALA A 72 -1.79 18.18 -7.44
C ALA A 72 -3.25 17.74 -7.29
N ASP A 73 -4.16 18.60 -7.74
CA ASP A 73 -5.61 18.34 -7.77
C ASP A 73 -5.96 17.20 -8.74
N ARG A 74 -5.17 17.02 -9.80
CA ARG A 74 -5.38 16.01 -10.85
C ARG A 74 -4.09 15.28 -11.21
N ILE A 75 -4.23 14.03 -11.65
CA ILE A 75 -3.12 13.26 -12.22
C ILE A 75 -2.77 13.86 -13.59
N ASP A 76 -1.50 14.19 -13.79
CA ASP A 76 -0.98 14.62 -15.08
C ASP A 76 -0.15 13.50 -15.72
N VAL A 77 -0.50 13.17 -16.96
CA VAL A 77 0.21 12.13 -17.71
C VAL A 77 1.55 12.61 -18.24
N GLU A 78 1.83 13.92 -18.27
CA GLU A 78 3.13 14.46 -18.67
C GLU A 78 4.25 14.02 -17.74
N TRP A 79 3.93 13.68 -16.48
CA TRP A 79 4.88 13.08 -15.55
C TRP A 79 5.45 11.76 -16.06
N LEU A 80 4.76 11.06 -16.99
CA LEU A 80 5.30 9.85 -17.62
C LEU A 80 6.59 10.10 -18.42
N ALA A 81 6.93 11.34 -18.75
CA ALA A 81 8.26 11.66 -19.29
C ALA A 81 9.40 11.29 -18.31
N GLU A 82 9.12 11.31 -17.00
CA GLU A 82 10.03 10.87 -15.93
C GLU A 82 9.95 9.36 -15.68
N TYR A 83 8.97 8.68 -16.27
CA TYR A 83 8.76 7.24 -16.15
C TYR A 83 9.60 6.51 -17.21
N THR A 84 10.72 5.91 -16.80
CA THR A 84 11.64 5.24 -17.74
C THR A 84 11.29 3.76 -17.92
N ASP A 85 10.85 3.39 -19.13
CA ASP A 85 10.52 1.99 -19.47
C ASP A 85 11.75 1.05 -19.51
N LYS A 86 12.99 1.58 -19.52
CA LYS A 86 14.22 0.76 -19.42
C LYS A 86 14.41 0.06 -18.07
N LYS A 87 13.52 0.34 -17.11
CA LYS A 87 13.37 -0.30 -15.80
C LYS A 87 12.07 -1.11 -15.68
N SER A 88 11.42 -1.45 -16.80
CA SER A 88 10.31 -2.43 -16.82
C SER A 88 10.78 -3.88 -16.61
N GLY A 89 12.08 -4.09 -16.43
CA GLY A 89 12.71 -5.38 -16.11
C GLY A 89 13.89 -5.30 -15.14
N GLY A 90 14.00 -4.25 -14.32
CA GLY A 90 15.06 -4.20 -13.31
C GLY A 90 15.43 -2.80 -12.89
N SER A 91 15.43 -2.63 -11.58
CA SER A 91 15.96 -1.53 -10.79
C SER A 91 15.04 -0.30 -10.66
N GLU A 92 14.44 -0.12 -9.48
CA GLU A 92 14.53 1.08 -8.63
C GLU A 92 13.88 2.40 -9.14
N ALA A 93 13.43 3.34 -8.31
CA ALA A 93 14.01 3.71 -7.02
C ALA A 93 13.03 4.69 -6.37
N LYS A 94 12.08 4.26 -5.55
CA LYS A 94 12.21 4.48 -4.10
C LYS A 94 11.28 3.58 -3.27
N ALA A 95 10.32 2.89 -3.91
CA ALA A 95 9.46 1.91 -3.23
C ALA A 95 10.03 0.50 -3.32
N GLU A 96 10.79 0.20 -4.38
CA GLU A 96 11.50 -1.07 -4.54
C GLU A 96 12.84 -1.09 -3.76
N ALA A 97 13.41 0.06 -3.41
CA ALA A 97 14.45 0.15 -2.37
C ALA A 97 13.92 -0.12 -0.94
N LYS A 98 12.59 -0.19 -0.75
CA LYS A 98 11.95 -0.63 0.50
C LYS A 98 11.52 -2.11 0.46
N ALA A 99 11.63 -2.77 -0.70
CA ALA A 99 11.09 -4.13 -0.93
C ALA A 99 12.11 -5.15 -1.46
N GLU A 100 13.18 -4.75 -2.15
CA GLU A 100 14.32 -5.65 -2.44
C GLU A 100 15.26 -5.78 -1.21
N ALA A 101 15.10 -4.87 -0.24
CA ALA A 101 15.63 -4.95 1.12
C ALA A 101 14.56 -5.31 2.15
N LYS A 102 13.37 -5.80 1.75
CA LYS A 102 12.73 -6.83 2.57
C LYS A 102 13.72 -7.97 2.50
N ALA A 103 14.54 -8.07 3.54
CA ALA A 103 15.27 -9.28 3.85
C ALA A 103 14.48 -10.51 3.39
N GLU A 104 15.16 -11.44 2.71
CA GLU A 104 14.53 -12.62 2.10
C GLU A 104 13.35 -13.10 2.93
N ALA A 105 12.18 -13.29 2.28
CA ALA A 105 10.93 -13.66 2.93
C ALA A 105 11.17 -14.63 4.09
N TRP A 106 11.14 -14.10 5.31
CA TRP A 106 11.43 -14.87 6.51
C TRP A 106 10.09 -15.28 7.08
N ALA A 107 9.59 -16.44 6.67
CA ALA A 107 8.23 -16.88 6.96
C ALA A 107 7.91 -16.85 8.47
N GLU A 108 8.89 -17.14 9.32
CA GLU A 108 8.74 -17.11 10.77
C GLU A 108 8.65 -15.69 11.35
N LEU A 109 9.34 -14.72 10.74
CA LEU A 109 9.17 -13.30 11.06
C LEU A 109 7.75 -12.85 10.74
N GLU A 110 7.26 -13.18 9.54
CA GLU A 110 5.90 -12.81 9.13
C GLU A 110 4.85 -13.49 10.02
N GLY A 111 5.04 -14.78 10.32
CA GLY A 111 4.18 -15.54 11.22
C GLY A 111 4.17 -14.99 12.65
N PHE A 112 5.29 -14.47 13.16
CA PHE A 112 5.30 -13.77 14.44
C PHE A 112 4.58 -12.41 14.34
N HIS A 113 4.89 -11.63 13.31
CA HIS A 113 4.35 -10.29 13.11
C HIS A 113 2.83 -10.29 12.95
N GLU A 114 2.26 -11.30 12.29
CA GLU A 114 0.81 -11.41 12.12
C GLU A 114 0.08 -11.48 13.47
N ILE A 115 0.51 -12.39 14.36
CA ILE A 115 -0.07 -12.54 15.70
C ILE A 115 0.16 -11.29 16.54
N MET A 116 1.39 -10.76 16.48
CA MET A 116 1.78 -9.54 17.17
C MET A 116 0.88 -8.36 16.78
N SER A 117 0.71 -8.10 15.48
CA SER A 117 -0.10 -6.99 14.97
C SER A 117 -1.57 -7.14 15.39
N GLN A 118 -2.15 -8.33 15.25
CA GLN A 118 -3.54 -8.59 15.62
C GLN A 118 -3.80 -8.37 17.12
N THR A 119 -2.85 -8.79 17.97
CA THR A 119 -2.98 -8.64 19.43
C THR A 119 -2.64 -7.23 19.91
N PHE A 120 -1.63 -6.58 19.32
CA PHE A 120 -1.23 -5.21 19.65
C PHE A 120 -2.31 -4.20 19.28
N HIS A 121 -2.85 -4.21 18.05
CA HIS A 121 -3.88 -3.26 17.64
C HIS A 121 -5.18 -3.40 18.46
N ALA A 122 -5.55 -4.63 18.83
CA ALA A 122 -6.67 -4.83 19.74
C ALA A 122 -6.38 -4.23 21.13
N ALA A 123 -5.16 -4.40 21.64
CA ALA A 123 -4.73 -3.86 22.93
C ALA A 123 -4.69 -2.32 22.97
N GLU A 124 -4.37 -1.66 21.84
CA GLU A 124 -4.44 -0.20 21.70
C GLU A 124 -5.86 0.32 21.92
N GLU A 125 -6.87 -0.44 21.48
CA GLU A 125 -8.29 -0.16 21.74
C GLU A 125 -8.76 -0.63 23.12
N GLY A 126 -7.85 -1.12 23.97
CA GLY A 126 -8.15 -1.64 25.30
C GLY A 126 -8.71 -3.07 25.31
N LYS A 127 -8.79 -3.75 24.16
CA LYS A 127 -9.26 -5.14 24.06
C LYS A 127 -8.07 -6.07 24.31
N LEU A 128 -7.87 -6.47 25.57
CA LEU A 128 -6.77 -7.35 25.97
C LEU A 128 -7.09 -8.84 25.88
N GLU A 129 -8.33 -9.21 25.59
CA GLU A 129 -8.72 -10.62 25.43
C GLU A 129 -7.87 -11.34 24.36
N PRO A 130 -7.59 -10.76 23.17
CA PRO A 130 -6.80 -11.44 22.15
C PRO A 130 -5.36 -11.74 22.59
N ILE A 131 -4.68 -10.82 23.27
CA ILE A 131 -3.33 -11.11 23.78
C ILE A 131 -3.40 -12.13 24.91
N ARG A 132 -4.42 -12.09 25.77
CA ARG A 132 -4.58 -13.05 26.87
C ARG A 132 -4.80 -14.48 26.38
N THR A 133 -5.47 -14.67 25.25
CA THR A 133 -5.71 -16.01 24.68
C THR A 133 -4.60 -16.49 23.76
N ARG A 134 -3.83 -15.56 23.15
CA ARG A 134 -2.81 -15.90 22.14
C ARG A 134 -1.37 -15.68 22.58
N ALA A 135 -1.13 -15.34 23.85
CA ALA A 135 0.22 -15.12 24.35
C ALA A 135 1.13 -16.35 24.18
N THR A 136 0.60 -17.55 24.41
CA THR A 136 1.34 -18.81 24.20
C THR A 136 1.66 -19.01 22.72
N GLU A 137 0.69 -18.79 21.82
CA GLU A 137 0.91 -18.84 20.36
C GLU A 137 2.00 -17.85 19.93
N LEU A 138 1.94 -16.61 20.44
CA LEU A 138 2.94 -15.57 20.15
C LEU A 138 4.34 -15.97 20.62
N ALA A 139 4.46 -16.57 21.82
CA ALA A 139 5.71 -17.08 22.35
C ALA A 139 6.26 -18.27 21.54
N GLU A 140 5.39 -19.17 21.08
CA GLU A 140 5.78 -20.27 20.19
C GLU A 140 6.29 -19.76 18.84
N LYS A 141 5.62 -18.77 18.24
CA LYS A 141 6.09 -18.13 17.00
C LYS A 141 7.44 -17.44 17.19
N ALA A 142 7.65 -16.76 18.32
CA ALA A 142 8.95 -16.16 18.66
C ALA A 142 10.06 -17.21 18.75
N LYS A 143 9.76 -18.37 19.35
CA LYS A 143 10.69 -19.49 19.44
C LYS A 143 11.01 -20.09 18.07
N LEU A 144 10.00 -20.33 17.26
CA LEU A 144 10.18 -20.81 15.88
C LEU A 144 11.02 -19.84 15.06
N TRP A 145 10.78 -18.54 15.22
CA TRP A 145 11.58 -17.51 14.56
C TRP A 145 13.04 -17.54 15.03
N LEU A 146 13.30 -17.64 16.33
CA LEU A 146 14.66 -17.79 16.87
C LEU A 146 15.40 -19.02 16.34
N ASP A 147 14.71 -20.15 16.22
CA ASP A 147 15.29 -21.44 15.81
C ASP A 147 15.43 -21.55 14.27
N SER A 148 14.81 -20.65 13.51
CA SER A 148 14.82 -20.65 12.04
C SER A 148 16.13 -20.12 11.44
N LYS A 149 16.35 -20.40 10.15
CA LYS A 149 17.54 -19.94 9.44
C LYS A 149 17.35 -18.48 8.98
N PRO A 150 18.13 -17.52 9.49
CA PRO A 150 17.97 -16.13 9.10
C PRO A 150 18.43 -15.91 7.65
N PRO A 151 17.68 -15.10 6.87
CA PRO A 151 18.15 -14.51 5.62
C PRO A 151 19.53 -13.87 5.74
N LYS A 152 20.27 -13.77 4.64
CA LYS A 152 21.58 -13.10 4.62
C LYS A 152 21.53 -11.68 5.20
N ALA A 153 20.43 -10.95 4.97
CA ALA A 153 20.22 -9.60 5.48
C ALA A 153 20.13 -9.53 7.03
N TYR A 154 19.65 -10.61 7.66
CA TYR A 154 19.45 -10.74 9.11
C TYR A 154 20.50 -11.61 9.80
N ASN A 155 21.45 -12.19 9.07
CA ASN A 155 22.50 -13.05 9.64
C ASN A 155 23.64 -12.22 10.26
N LYS A 156 23.30 -11.33 11.20
CA LYS A 156 24.22 -10.53 12.00
C LYS A 156 24.12 -10.95 13.46
N LYS A 157 25.21 -10.78 14.22
CA LYS A 157 25.24 -11.11 15.66
C LYS A 157 24.18 -10.34 16.44
N GLU A 158 24.05 -9.04 16.17
CA GLU A 158 23.07 -8.15 16.81
C GLU A 158 21.63 -8.63 16.60
N THR A 159 21.27 -9.03 15.36
CA THR A 159 19.94 -9.57 15.07
C THR A 159 19.64 -10.83 15.86
N LYS A 160 20.62 -11.73 16.01
CA LYS A 160 20.47 -12.95 16.83
C LYS A 160 20.29 -12.64 18.31
N GLU A 161 21.02 -11.65 18.83
CA GLU A 161 20.88 -11.21 20.23
C GLU A 161 19.52 -10.57 20.48
N LEU A 162 19.05 -9.71 19.57
CA LEU A 162 17.72 -9.10 19.65
C LEU A 162 16.60 -10.14 19.54
N LEU A 163 16.74 -11.13 18.66
CA LEU A 163 15.77 -12.20 18.51
C LEU A 163 15.74 -13.11 19.74
N GLY A 164 16.88 -13.37 20.37
CA GLY A 164 16.96 -14.06 21.65
C GLY A 164 16.23 -13.30 22.77
N LYS A 165 16.38 -11.97 22.82
CA LYS A 165 15.63 -11.10 23.75
C LYS A 165 14.14 -11.12 23.47
N LEU A 166 13.73 -10.97 22.21
CA LEU A 166 12.33 -11.03 21.79
C LEU A 166 11.67 -12.34 22.22
N ASN A 167 12.35 -13.47 22.02
CA ASN A 167 11.84 -14.77 22.45
C ASN A 167 11.69 -14.87 23.99
N ALA A 168 12.66 -14.35 24.75
CA ALA A 168 12.57 -14.33 26.22
C ALA A 168 11.44 -13.41 26.71
N GLU A 169 11.29 -12.22 26.12
CA GLU A 169 10.24 -11.25 26.41
C GLU A 169 8.84 -11.84 26.07
N ALA A 170 8.68 -12.51 24.92
CA ALA A 170 7.43 -13.17 24.54
C ALA A 170 7.04 -14.29 25.49
N LYS A 171 8.00 -15.12 25.90
CA LYS A 171 7.78 -16.16 26.91
C LYS A 171 7.39 -15.55 28.27
N ALA A 172 8.09 -14.50 28.70
CA ALA A 172 7.78 -13.83 29.96
C ALA A 172 6.37 -13.21 29.96
N LEU A 173 5.92 -12.65 28.83
CA LEU A 173 4.55 -12.16 28.65
C LEU A 173 3.52 -13.28 28.78
N ALA A 174 3.74 -14.42 28.13
CA ALA A 174 2.84 -15.57 28.26
C ALA A 174 2.75 -16.06 29.72
N GLU A 175 3.89 -16.24 30.39
CA GLU A 175 3.92 -16.65 31.79
C GLU A 175 3.29 -15.61 32.73
N SER A 176 3.46 -14.31 32.46
CA SER A 176 2.87 -13.25 33.30
C SER A 176 1.34 -13.23 33.16
N ILE A 177 0.82 -13.43 31.94
CA ILE A 177 -0.62 -13.57 31.67
C ILE A 177 -1.20 -14.78 32.41
N GLU A 178 -0.54 -15.95 32.35
CA GLU A 178 -0.95 -17.16 33.07
C GLU A 178 -0.96 -16.95 34.60
N LYS A 179 -0.04 -16.12 35.11
CA LYS A 179 0.04 -15.73 36.53
C LYS A 179 -0.93 -14.61 36.92
N GLY A 180 -1.77 -14.14 36.00
CA GLY A 180 -2.77 -13.10 36.28
C GLY A 180 -2.22 -11.67 36.22
N ALA A 181 -1.29 -11.38 35.32
CA ALA A 181 -0.78 -10.02 35.11
C ALA A 181 -1.91 -8.99 34.89
N THR A 182 -1.72 -7.79 35.46
CA THR A 182 -2.66 -6.68 35.31
C THR A 182 -2.70 -6.18 33.87
N ASP A 183 -3.79 -5.51 33.52
CA ASP A 183 -3.97 -4.93 32.19
C ASP A 183 -2.87 -3.92 31.84
N GLU A 184 -2.40 -3.12 32.81
CA GLU A 184 -1.28 -2.20 32.57
C GLU A 184 0.02 -2.94 32.28
N GLN A 185 0.28 -4.03 33.01
CA GLN A 185 1.49 -4.84 32.83
C GLN A 185 1.48 -5.53 31.46
N VAL A 186 0.35 -6.13 31.07
CA VAL A 186 0.18 -6.77 29.76
C VAL A 186 0.39 -5.77 28.62
N LYS A 187 -0.20 -4.56 28.70
CA LYS A 187 0.00 -3.51 27.69
C LYS A 187 1.47 -3.08 27.58
N LYS A 188 2.11 -2.89 28.73
CA LYS A 188 3.52 -2.48 28.81
C LYS A 188 4.43 -3.53 28.16
N ASP A 189 4.26 -4.80 28.53
CA ASP A 189 5.08 -5.90 28.03
C ASP A 189 4.82 -6.15 26.54
N LEU A 190 3.56 -6.10 26.10
CA LEU A 190 3.21 -6.23 24.69
C LEU A 190 3.79 -5.09 23.84
N THR A 191 3.77 -3.84 24.36
CA THR A 191 4.40 -2.70 23.68
C THR A 191 5.91 -2.86 23.58
N ALA A 192 6.57 -3.29 24.66
CA ALA A 192 8.01 -3.55 24.64
C ALA A 192 8.37 -4.64 23.62
N LEU A 193 7.55 -5.69 23.52
CA LEU A 193 7.74 -6.78 22.57
C LEU A 193 7.53 -6.32 21.12
N HIS A 194 6.54 -5.47 20.86
CA HIS A 194 6.33 -4.82 19.57
C HIS A 194 7.51 -3.91 19.18
N ASP A 195 8.00 -3.09 20.11
CA ASP A 195 9.17 -2.23 19.89
C ASP A 195 10.42 -3.08 19.58
N ARG A 196 10.60 -4.23 20.26
CA ARG A 196 11.69 -5.17 19.97
C ARG A 196 11.62 -5.75 18.56
N TYR A 197 10.42 -6.09 18.09
CA TYR A 197 10.22 -6.55 16.73
C TYR A 197 10.71 -5.50 15.72
N HIS A 198 10.34 -4.23 15.91
CA HIS A 198 10.78 -3.13 15.03
C HIS A 198 12.30 -2.92 15.05
N GLN A 199 12.94 -3.12 16.20
CA GLN A 199 14.41 -3.10 16.28
C GLN A 199 15.08 -4.21 15.45
N ILE A 200 14.46 -5.39 15.37
CA ILE A 200 14.97 -6.50 14.57
C ILE A 200 14.77 -6.23 13.07
N VAL A 201 13.60 -5.72 12.68
CA VAL A 201 13.25 -5.52 11.27
C VAL A 201 13.72 -4.17 10.71
N GLY A 202 14.20 -3.27 11.56
CA GLY A 202 14.88 -2.04 11.17
C GLY A 202 13.97 -0.94 10.60
N ALA A 203 12.66 -0.98 10.90
CA ALA A 203 11.73 0.07 10.50
C ALA A 203 11.69 1.17 11.58
N ASP A 204 12.43 2.25 11.34
CA ASP A 204 12.29 3.59 11.90
C ASP A 204 12.16 3.70 13.43
N HIS A 205 13.31 3.84 14.11
CA HIS A 205 13.39 4.52 15.41
C HIS A 205 13.09 6.01 15.22
N ASP A 206 11.82 6.39 15.18
CA ASP A 206 11.38 7.75 15.49
C ASP A 206 10.32 7.66 16.60
N GLU A 207 10.43 8.53 17.60
CA GLU A 207 9.53 8.72 18.77
C GLU A 207 9.80 8.04 20.13
N LYS A 208 11.01 7.63 20.56
CA LYS A 208 11.24 7.42 22.03
C LYS A 208 12.56 7.94 22.63
N GLU A 209 13.30 8.80 21.92
CA GLU A 209 14.49 9.51 22.45
C GLU A 209 14.22 11.02 22.70
N LYS A 210 13.00 11.39 23.15
CA LYS A 210 12.72 12.74 23.67
C LYS A 210 11.99 12.68 25.01
N LYS A 211 12.65 12.12 26.01
CA LYS A 211 12.40 12.44 27.43
C LYS A 211 13.65 12.11 28.23
N LYS A 212 14.59 13.06 28.22
CA LYS A 212 15.53 13.25 29.32
C LYS A 212 15.52 14.73 29.67
#